data_AF-A0A424M7Z1-F1
#
_entry.id   AF-A0A424M7Z1-F1
#
_cell.length_a   1.000
_cell.length_b   1.000
_cell.length_c   1.000
_cell.angle_alpha   90.00
_cell.angle_beta   90.00
_cell.angle_gamma   90.00
#
_symmetry.space_group_name_H-M   'P 1'
#
loop_
_entity.id
_entity.type
_entity.pdbx_description
1 polymer ?
#
loop_
_entity_poly.entity_id
_entity_poly.type
_entity_poly.pdbx_seq_one_letter_code
_entity_poly.pdbx_strand_id
1 'polypeptide(L)'
;MSEKIRRRGRPVGSGIDDWERLLTIASIMSSDPRLKVTTAIRELGFSDPSVIRRLRDKFKANQSKLLSPTRYRPSFRDRSSDFARESQMSAI
;
A
#
# COMPACT_ATOMS: atom_id res chain seq x y z
N MET A 1 -20.27 -25.55 -0.28
CA MET A 1 -19.60 -24.27 0.06
C MET A 1 -18.65 -24.54 1.22
N SER A 2 -17.34 -24.37 1.05
CA SER A 2 -16.34 -24.80 2.04
C SER A 2 -16.02 -23.66 3.02
N GLU A 3 -16.60 -23.71 4.23
CA GLU A 3 -16.26 -22.81 5.32
C GLU A 3 -14.93 -23.23 5.99
N LYS A 4 -13.95 -22.34 5.98
CA LYS A 4 -12.66 -22.54 6.63
C LYS A 4 -12.83 -22.36 8.15
N ILE A 5 -13.07 -23.46 8.86
CA ILE A 5 -13.25 -23.49 10.32
C ILE A 5 -12.07 -22.79 11.01
N ARG A 6 -12.31 -21.62 11.62
CA ARG A 6 -11.31 -20.88 12.38
C ARG A 6 -11.18 -21.51 13.77
N ARG A 7 -10.09 -22.24 14.03
CA ARG A 7 -9.75 -22.75 15.37
C ARG A 7 -9.60 -21.56 16.34
N ARG A 8 -10.22 -21.63 17.53
CA ARG A 8 -10.12 -20.59 18.55
C ARG A 8 -8.66 -20.42 18.99
N GLY A 9 -8.18 -19.18 19.05
CA GLY A 9 -6.80 -18.82 19.43
C GLY A 9 -6.45 -17.38 19.01
N ARG A 10 -5.36 -16.81 19.56
CA ARG A 10 -4.85 -15.52 19.09
C ARG A 10 -4.40 -15.67 17.63
N PRO A 11 -4.86 -14.83 16.69
CA PRO A 11 -4.41 -14.89 15.31
C PRO A 11 -2.87 -14.82 15.27
N VAL A 12 -2.26 -15.73 14.52
CA VAL A 12 -0.81 -15.77 14.34
C VAL A 12 -0.39 -14.49 13.61
N GLY A 13 0.49 -13.71 14.22
CA GLY A 13 0.96 -12.41 13.71
C GLY A 13 0.33 -11.20 14.41
N SER A 14 0.61 -9.99 13.91
CA SER A 14 0.12 -8.75 14.53
C SER A 14 -1.35 -8.43 14.23
N GLY A 15 -1.99 -9.15 13.29
CA GLY A 15 -3.34 -8.83 12.80
C GLY A 15 -3.44 -7.51 12.03
N ILE A 16 -2.32 -6.81 11.84
CA ILE A 16 -2.27 -5.52 11.13
C ILE A 16 -2.28 -5.79 9.64
N ASP A 17 -3.24 -5.20 8.93
CA ASP A 17 -3.17 -5.08 7.48
C ASP A 17 -2.25 -3.91 7.12
N ASP A 18 -1.15 -4.21 6.42
CA ASP A 18 -0.18 -3.22 5.97
C ASP A 18 -0.22 -3.07 4.43
N TRP A 19 -1.24 -3.64 3.75
CA TRP A 19 -1.29 -3.73 2.29
C TRP A 19 -1.17 -2.38 1.58
N GLU A 20 -1.89 -1.35 2.03
CA GLU A 20 -1.80 0.00 1.46
C GLU A 20 -0.39 0.60 1.57
N ARG A 21 0.28 0.39 2.73
CA ARG A 21 1.65 0.84 2.94
C ARG A 21 2.61 0.11 2.02
N LEU A 22 2.42 -1.20 1.85
CA LEU A 22 3.24 -2.03 0.96
C LEU A 22 3.09 -1.62 -0.51
N LEU A 23 1.89 -1.26 -0.96
CA LEU A 23 1.66 -0.72 -2.30
C LEU A 23 2.35 0.63 -2.50
N THR A 24 2.30 1.50 -1.48
CA THR A 24 2.99 2.80 -1.53
C THR A 24 4.51 2.61 -1.63
N ILE A 25 5.07 1.71 -0.82
CA ILE A 25 6.50 1.34 -0.90
C ILE A 25 6.84 0.78 -2.28
N ALA A 26 6.00 -0.07 -2.85
CA ALA A 26 6.20 -0.62 -4.19
C ALA A 26 6.21 0.47 -5.26
N SER A 27 5.30 1.45 -5.19
CA SER A 27 5.26 2.59 -6.11
C SER A 27 6.54 3.42 -6.06
N ILE A 28 7.07 3.66 -4.85
CA ILE A 28 8.34 4.38 -4.66
C ILE A 28 9.48 3.58 -5.28
N MET A 29 9.56 2.28 -5.02
CA MET A 29 10.60 1.41 -5.56
C MET A 29 10.50 1.18 -7.08
N SER A 30 9.30 1.24 -7.66
CA SER A 30 9.12 1.21 -9.11
C SER A 30 9.62 2.50 -9.77
N SER A 31 9.55 3.62 -9.06
CA SER A 31 10.06 4.92 -9.53
C SER A 31 11.58 5.03 -9.38
N ASP A 32 12.14 4.51 -8.29
CA ASP A 32 13.59 4.38 -8.08
C ASP A 32 13.97 2.93 -7.67
N PRO A 33 14.36 2.08 -8.64
CA PRO A 33 14.76 0.71 -8.37
C PRO A 33 16.03 0.55 -7.53
N ARG A 34 16.83 1.61 -7.36
CA ARG A 34 18.09 1.57 -6.59
C ARG A 34 17.84 1.84 -5.10
N LEU A 35 16.66 2.33 -4.75
CA LEU A 35 16.28 2.65 -3.39
C LEU A 35 16.12 1.40 -2.53
N LYS A 36 16.69 1.41 -1.33
CA LYS A 36 16.50 0.32 -0.37
C LYS A 36 15.10 0.39 0.23
N VAL A 37 14.45 -0.77 0.42
CA VAL A 37 13.14 -0.89 1.07
C VAL A 37 13.07 -0.13 2.40
N THR A 38 14.14 -0.20 3.21
CA THR A 38 14.22 0.50 4.50
C THR A 38 14.27 2.00 4.37
N THR A 39 14.83 2.52 3.27
CA THR A 39 14.87 3.94 2.97
C THR A 39 13.49 4.41 2.54
N ALA A 40 12.82 3.70 1.63
CA ALA A 40 11.44 3.98 1.24
C ALA A 40 10.48 4.00 2.45
N ILE A 41 10.63 3.04 3.38
CA ILE A 41 9.84 3.00 4.62
C ILE A 41 10.10 4.24 5.50
N ARG A 42 11.35 4.71 5.59
CA ARG A 42 11.70 5.90 6.37
C ARG A 42 11.18 7.19 5.73
N GLU A 43 11.19 7.27 4.41
CA GLU A 43 10.61 8.41 3.66
C GLU A 43 9.10 8.52 3.88
N LEU A 44 8.42 7.41 4.10
CA LEU A 44 7.01 7.38 4.52
C LEU A 44 6.77 7.85 5.96
N GLY A 45 7.82 8.20 6.71
CA GLY A 45 7.73 8.71 8.08
C GLY A 45 7.74 7.63 9.17
N PHE A 46 8.00 6.37 8.84
CA PHE A 46 8.13 5.32 9.85
C PHE A 46 9.53 5.32 10.47
N SER A 47 9.61 5.68 11.75
CA SER A 47 10.85 5.69 12.53
C SER A 47 10.98 4.53 13.50
N ASP A 48 9.87 3.89 13.90
CA ASP A 48 9.88 2.76 14.83
C ASP A 48 10.58 1.53 14.21
N PRO A 49 11.65 1.01 14.83
CA PRO A 49 12.37 -0.18 14.34
C PRO A 49 11.47 -1.40 14.17
N SER A 50 10.45 -1.58 15.02
CA SER A 50 9.54 -2.73 14.93
C SER A 50 8.64 -2.65 13.72
N VAL A 51 8.10 -1.46 13.42
CA VAL A 51 7.33 -1.18 12.20
C VAL A 51 8.20 -1.34 10.95
N ILE A 52 9.43 -0.82 10.96
CA ILE A 52 10.37 -0.95 9.84
C ILE A 52 10.64 -2.42 9.54
N ARG A 53 10.95 -3.22 10.58
CA ARG A 53 11.18 -4.67 10.42
C ARG A 53 9.94 -5.36 9.86
N ARG A 54 8.75 -5.10 10.44
CA ARG A 54 7.48 -5.69 9.99
C ARG A 54 7.18 -5.39 8.53
N LEU A 55 7.27 -4.13 8.12
CA LEU A 55 6.99 -3.70 6.75
C LEU A 55 8.01 -4.27 5.77
N ARG A 56 9.30 -4.26 6.12
CA ARG A 56 10.35 -4.84 5.30
C ARG A 56 10.14 -6.34 5.09
N ASP A 57 9.88 -7.09 6.17
CA ASP A 57 9.70 -8.55 6.10
C ASP A 57 8.44 -8.89 5.29
N LYS A 58 7.33 -8.16 5.48
CA LYS A 58 6.11 -8.30 4.67
C LYS A 58 6.31 -7.93 3.21
N PHE A 59 7.05 -6.87 2.92
CA PHE A 59 7.36 -6.46 1.55
C PHE A 59 8.14 -7.55 0.83
N LYS A 60 9.22 -8.06 1.45
CA LYS A 60 10.01 -9.17 0.89
C LYS A 60 9.17 -10.41 0.59
N ALA A 61 8.27 -10.78 1.51
CA ALA A 61 7.38 -11.93 1.33
C ALA A 61 6.39 -11.75 0.17
N ASN A 62 6.03 -10.50 -0.17
CA ASN A 62 5.06 -10.18 -1.22
C ASN A 62 5.69 -9.47 -2.42
N GLN A 63 7.02 -9.43 -2.52
CA GLN A 63 7.72 -8.58 -3.47
C GLN A 63 7.35 -8.89 -4.92
N SER A 64 7.27 -10.17 -5.27
CA SER A 64 6.85 -10.63 -6.60
C SER A 64 5.42 -10.21 -6.95
N LYS A 65 4.53 -10.15 -5.95
CA LYS A 65 3.13 -9.73 -6.13
C LYS A 65 2.99 -8.22 -6.24
N LEU A 66 3.80 -7.47 -5.48
CA LEU A 66 3.75 -6.01 -5.41
C LEU A 66 4.41 -5.33 -6.62
N LEU A 67 5.49 -5.90 -7.14
CA LEU A 67 6.23 -5.37 -8.30
C LEU A 67 5.75 -5.94 -9.64
N SER A 68 4.83 -6.91 -9.64
CA SER A 68 4.29 -7.43 -10.90
C SER A 68 3.45 -6.34 -11.59
N PRO A 69 3.71 -6.02 -12.87
CA PRO A 69 2.94 -5.04 -13.61
C PRO A 69 1.51 -5.52 -13.91
N THR A 70 1.19 -6.80 -13.66
CA THR A 70 -0.13 -7.36 -13.97
C THR A 70 -1.08 -7.23 -12.78
N ARG A 71 -2.00 -6.26 -12.92
CA ARG A 71 -3.30 -6.20 -12.25
C ARG A 71 -3.29 -6.03 -10.72
N TYR A 72 -2.85 -4.88 -10.25
CA TYR A 72 -3.58 -4.22 -9.17
C TYR A 72 -4.20 -2.94 -9.73
N ARG A 73 -5.42 -3.04 -10.28
CA ARG A 73 -6.29 -1.88 -10.46
C ARG A 73 -6.89 -1.66 -9.08
N PRO A 74 -6.45 -0.64 -8.30
CA PRO A 74 -7.17 -0.32 -7.09
C PRO A 74 -8.58 0.00 -7.57
N SER A 75 -9.60 -0.64 -7.02
CA SER A 75 -10.97 -0.14 -7.15
C SER A 75 -11.00 1.18 -6.40
N PHE A 76 -10.46 2.22 -7.03
CA PHE A 76 -10.52 3.58 -6.56
C PHE A 76 -11.99 3.89 -6.40
N ARG A 77 -12.38 4.10 -5.16
CA ARG A 77 -13.37 5.11 -4.83
C ARG A 77 -12.76 6.41 -5.34
N ASP A 78 -12.97 6.69 -6.62
CA ASP A 78 -12.60 7.92 -7.28
C ASP A 78 -13.34 9.04 -6.55
N ARG A 79 -12.61 9.83 -5.77
CA ARG A 79 -13.11 11.01 -5.07
C ARG A 79 -12.36 12.24 -5.58
N SER A 80 -12.12 12.26 -6.88
CA SER A 80 -11.33 13.26 -7.61
C SER A 80 -12.13 13.93 -8.74
N SER A 81 -13.46 13.88 -8.70
CA SER A 81 -14.34 14.45 -9.73
C SER A 81 -15.23 15.63 -9.28
N ASP A 82 -14.91 16.31 -8.16
CA ASP A 82 -15.76 17.40 -7.62
C ASP A 82 -15.14 18.81 -7.59
N PHE A 83 -13.92 19.07 -8.10
CA PHE A 83 -13.27 20.40 -7.92
C PHE A 83 -12.84 21.17 -9.18
N ALA A 84 -13.26 20.78 -10.39
CA ALA A 84 -12.78 21.43 -11.62
C ALA A 84 -13.89 21.86 -12.62
N ARG A 85 -15.02 22.40 -12.14
CA ARG A 85 -16.05 23.00 -13.01
C ARG A 85 -16.68 24.29 -12.47
N GLU A 86 -15.88 25.16 -11.85
CA GLU A 86 -16.32 26.53 -11.55
C GLU A 86 -15.29 27.53 -12.09
N SER A 87 -15.17 27.52 -13.41
CA SER A 87 -14.57 28.59 -14.18
C SER A 87 -15.21 28.53 -15.55
N GLN A 88 -15.77 29.65 -15.99
CA GLN A 88 -16.57 29.86 -17.20
C GLN A 88 -18.09 29.83 -17.00
N MET A 89 -18.61 30.81 -16.27
CA MET A 89 -19.89 31.44 -16.58
C MET A 89 -19.90 32.84 -15.98
N SER A 90 -19.59 33.86 -16.79
CA SER A 90 -20.11 35.24 -16.76
C SER A 90 -19.21 36.16 -17.58
N ALA A 91 -19.40 36.12 -18.89
CA ALA A 91 -19.09 37.24 -19.77
C ALA A 91 -20.33 37.46 -20.65
N ILE A 92 -21.20 38.35 -20.20
CA ILE A 92 -22.14 39.13 -21.02
C ILE A 92 -22.06 40.55 -20.48
#